data_AF-A0A381UD67-F1
#
_entry.id   AF-A0A381UD67-F1
#
_cell.length_a   1.000
_cell.length_b   1.000
_cell.length_c   1.000
_cell.angle_alpha   90.00
_cell.angle_beta   90.00
_cell.angle_gamma   90.00
#
_symmetry.space_group_name_H-M   'P 1'
#
loop_
_entity.id
_entity.type
_entity.pdbx_description
1 polymer ?
#
loop_
_entity_poly.entity_id
_entity_poly.type
_entity_poly.pdbx_seq_one_letter_code
_entity_poly.pdbx_strand_id
1 'polypeptide(L)'
;LEFSIAILLVISVFALYVNPTVDANGSVRSYEKRSVGTFEIGLGTVPASPSPGVVHFAAYVQDIGTGVRYLNANVRLTASGPGSQDPEIGPEKMPNNLMDPSYYELNTAVDRDGIWFVMIEV
;
A
#
# COMPACT_ATOMS: atom_id res chain seq x y z
N LEU A 1 -38.78 -4.80 31.15
CA LEU A 1 -37.45 -5.39 31.43
C LEU A 1 -36.88 -6.11 30.20
N GLU A 2 -37.67 -6.95 29.53
CA GLU A 2 -37.22 -7.76 28.38
C GLU A 2 -36.73 -6.97 27.16
N PHE A 3 -37.42 -5.88 26.80
CA PHE A 3 -36.98 -4.99 25.71
C PHE A 3 -35.61 -4.33 25.96
N SER A 4 -35.24 -4.13 27.22
CA SER A 4 -33.97 -3.49 27.59
C SER A 4 -32.77 -4.41 27.39
N ILE A 5 -32.96 -5.72 27.59
CA ILE A 5 -31.92 -6.74 27.40
C ILE A 5 -31.66 -6.95 25.90
N ALA A 6 -32.72 -6.97 25.08
CA ALA A 6 -32.61 -7.12 23.65
C ALA A 6 -31.80 -5.97 23.00
N ILE A 7 -32.04 -4.72 23.42
CA ILE A 7 -31.31 -3.55 22.91
C ILE A 7 -29.82 -3.62 23.30
N LEU A 8 -29.51 -4.00 24.54
CA LEU A 8 -28.12 -4.18 25.00
C LEU A 8 -27.38 -5.27 24.22
N LEU A 9 -28.06 -6.36 23.87
CA LEU A 9 -27.49 -7.45 23.09
C LEU A 9 -27.20 -7.05 21.63
N VAL A 10 -28.06 -6.25 21.01
CA VAL A 10 -27.84 -5.76 19.64
C VAL A 10 -26.68 -4.77 19.58
N ILE A 11 -26.57 -3.88 20.58
CA ILE A 11 -25.45 -2.92 20.68
C ILE A 11 -24.11 -3.65 20.91
N SER A 12 -24.09 -4.71 21.74
CA SER A 12 -22.85 -5.47 21.98
C SER A 12 -22.39 -6.25 20.75
N VAL A 13 -23.32 -6.81 19.97
CA VAL A 13 -22.99 -7.49 18.72
C VAL A 13 -22.47 -6.49 17.67
N PHE A 14 -23.04 -5.29 17.59
CA PHE A 14 -22.50 -4.23 16.72
C PHE A 14 -21.11 -3.78 17.14
N ALA A 15 -20.86 -3.59 18.44
CA ALA A 15 -19.55 -3.19 18.96
C ALA A 15 -18.44 -4.24 18.69
N LEU A 16 -18.79 -5.53 18.60
CA LEU A 16 -17.85 -6.60 18.21
C LEU A 16 -17.64 -6.69 16.69
N TYR A 17 -18.58 -6.17 15.90
CA TYR A 17 -18.47 -6.18 14.44
C TYR A 17 -17.59 -5.04 13.93
N VAL A 18 -17.56 -3.91 14.65
CA VAL A 18 -16.60 -2.84 14.39
C VAL A 18 -15.25 -3.27 14.97
N ASN A 19 -14.47 -3.99 14.17
CA ASN A 19 -13.03 -4.08 14.40
C ASN A 19 -12.42 -2.86 13.71
N PRO A 20 -12.20 -1.72 14.39
CA PRO A 20 -11.23 -0.77 13.87
C PRO A 20 -9.93 -1.56 13.82
N THR A 21 -9.40 -1.81 12.63
CA THR A 21 -8.03 -2.26 12.49
C THR A 21 -7.19 -1.18 13.14
N VAL A 22 -6.81 -1.39 14.40
CA VAL A 22 -5.80 -0.56 15.06
C VAL A 22 -4.53 -0.86 14.30
N ASP A 23 -4.19 0.02 13.36
CA ASP A 23 -2.99 -0.08 12.56
C ASP A 23 -1.79 -0.05 13.50
N ALA A 24 -1.14 -1.20 13.67
CA ALA A 24 0.21 -1.23 14.18
C ALA A 24 1.09 -0.56 13.12
N ASN A 25 1.31 0.75 13.32
CA ASN A 25 2.04 1.66 12.46
C ASN A 25 3.40 1.08 12.03
N GLY A 26 3.58 0.92 10.71
CA GLY A 26 4.91 0.92 10.09
C GLY A 26 5.20 -0.16 9.05
N SER A 27 4.30 -1.11 8.76
CA SER A 27 4.60 -2.18 7.80
C SER A 27 3.48 -2.44 6.81
N VAL A 28 3.85 -2.58 5.54
CA VAL A 28 2.95 -2.98 4.45
C VAL A 28 2.38 -4.38 4.75
N ARG A 29 1.05 -4.50 4.73
CA ARG A 29 0.34 -5.75 5.06
C ARG A 29 -0.01 -6.59 3.84
N SER A 30 -0.19 -5.95 2.69
CA SER A 30 -0.53 -6.60 1.43
C SER A 30 0.11 -5.86 0.27
N TYR A 31 0.41 -6.61 -0.78
CA TYR A 31 0.96 -6.08 -2.03
C TYR A 31 -0.02 -6.37 -3.15
N GLU A 32 -0.35 -5.36 -3.95
CA GLU A 32 -0.88 -5.58 -5.28
C GLU A 32 0.26 -6.08 -6.17
N LYS A 33 0.03 -7.16 -6.92
CA LYS A 33 1.06 -7.86 -7.69
C LYS A 33 0.73 -7.84 -9.17
N ARG A 34 1.74 -7.58 -10.00
CA ARG A 34 1.62 -7.63 -11.46
C ARG A 34 2.79 -8.40 -12.04
N SER A 35 2.51 -9.32 -12.96
CA SER A 35 3.54 -10.02 -13.73
C SER A 35 3.88 -9.23 -15.00
N VAL A 36 5.17 -8.96 -15.22
CA VAL A 36 5.69 -8.26 -16.40
C VAL A 36 6.87 -9.08 -16.93
N GLY A 37 6.67 -9.74 -18.08
CA GLY A 37 7.66 -10.66 -18.65
C GLY A 37 7.98 -11.80 -17.69
N THR A 38 9.25 -11.92 -17.28
CA THR A 38 9.74 -12.94 -16.33
C THR A 38 9.66 -12.49 -14.86
N PHE A 39 9.14 -11.29 -14.59
CA PHE A 39 9.16 -10.68 -13.26
C PHE A 39 7.76 -10.53 -12.66
N GLU A 40 7.66 -10.67 -11.34
CA GLU A 40 6.54 -10.18 -10.53
C GLU A 40 6.99 -8.90 -9.84
N ILE A 41 6.19 -7.84 -9.98
CA ILE A 41 6.35 -6.58 -9.25
C ILE A 41 5.22 -6.53 -8.23
N GLY A 42 5.57 -6.41 -6.95
CA GLY A 42 4.62 -6.14 -5.88
C GLY A 42 4.70 -4.70 -5.42
N LEU A 43 3.57 -4.04 -5.21
CA LEU A 43 3.47 -2.69 -4.64
C LEU A 43 2.49 -2.69 -3.46
N GLY A 44 2.88 -2.09 -2.34
CA GLY A 44 1.98 -1.88 -1.22
C GLY A 44 2.24 -0.55 -0.52
N THR A 45 1.30 -0.14 0.33
CA THR A 45 1.31 1.18 0.97
C THR A 45 1.05 1.09 2.47
N VAL A 46 1.56 2.09 3.20
CA VAL A 46 1.15 2.40 4.58
C VAL A 46 0.74 3.87 4.63
N PRO A 47 -0.51 4.20 4.99
CA PRO A 47 -1.62 3.27 5.25
C PRO A 47 -2.02 2.45 4.01
N ALA A 48 -2.69 1.31 4.23
CA ALA A 48 -3.09 0.39 3.15
C ALA A 48 -4.08 1.02 2.15
N SER A 49 -4.87 1.98 2.61
CA SER A 49 -5.60 2.91 1.75
C SER A 49 -4.90 4.26 1.83
N PRO A 50 -4.17 4.69 0.79
CA PRO A 50 -3.56 6.01 0.76
C PRO A 50 -4.58 7.11 1.10
N SER A 51 -4.20 8.00 2.01
CA SER A 51 -5.00 9.13 2.49
C SER A 51 -4.11 10.38 2.55
N PRO A 52 -4.67 11.60 2.51
CA PRO A 52 -3.93 12.85 2.57
C PRO A 52 -2.85 12.83 3.66
N GLY A 53 -1.62 13.14 3.26
CA GLY A 53 -0.44 13.05 4.10
C GLY A 53 0.68 12.21 3.47
N VAL A 54 1.69 11.91 4.28
CA VAL A 54 2.81 11.07 3.85
C VAL A 54 2.35 9.62 3.75
N VAL A 55 2.46 9.05 2.56
CA VAL A 55 2.24 7.63 2.29
C VAL A 55 3.59 6.97 2.09
N HIS A 56 3.79 5.87 2.79
CA HIS A 56 4.93 5.00 2.60
C HIS A 56 4.61 3.98 1.51
N PHE A 57 5.30 4.06 0.38
CA PHE A 57 5.24 3.08 -0.71
C PHE A 57 6.39 2.09 -0.55
N ALA A 58 6.09 0.80 -0.63
CA ALA A 58 7.09 -0.25 -0.72
C ALA A 58 6.82 -1.13 -1.94
N ALA A 59 7.88 -1.42 -2.68
CA ALA A 59 7.83 -2.28 -3.85
C ALA A 59 8.88 -3.40 -3.73
N TYR A 60 8.61 -4.53 -4.37
CA TYR A 60 9.63 -5.55 -4.63
C TYR A 60 9.57 -5.98 -6.09
N VAL A 61 10.71 -6.48 -6.59
CA VAL A 61 10.83 -7.09 -7.92
C VAL A 61 11.34 -8.50 -7.73
N GLN A 62 10.64 -9.49 -8.27
CA GLN A 62 10.94 -10.90 -8.08
C GLN A 62 10.97 -11.63 -9.42
N ASP A 63 11.95 -12.50 -9.61
CA ASP A 63 11.94 -13.44 -10.73
C ASP A 63 10.88 -14.53 -10.49
N ILE A 64 10.00 -14.74 -11.46
CA ILE A 64 8.88 -15.70 -11.32
C ILE A 64 9.39 -17.14 -11.32
N GLY A 65 10.45 -17.45 -12.07
CA GLY A 65 10.95 -18.82 -12.22
C GLY A 65 11.67 -19.34 -10.98
N THR A 66 12.41 -18.47 -10.30
CA THR A 66 13.24 -18.80 -9.13
C THR A 66 12.63 -18.35 -7.81
N GLY A 67 11.69 -17.39 -7.84
CA GLY A 67 11.14 -16.76 -6.65
C GLY A 67 12.11 -15.80 -5.94
N VAL A 68 13.29 -15.55 -6.52
CA VAL A 68 14.32 -14.68 -5.91
C VAL A 68 14.01 -13.21 -6.19
N ARG A 69 14.13 -12.38 -5.16
CA ARG A 69 13.98 -10.92 -5.29
C ARG A 69 15.28 -10.25 -5.74
N TYR A 70 15.13 -9.28 -6.63
CA TYR A 70 16.23 -8.46 -7.10
C TYR A 70 16.61 -7.42 -6.04
N LEU A 71 17.90 -7.32 -5.75
CA LEU A 71 18.44 -6.40 -4.74
C LEU A 71 18.96 -5.07 -5.33
N ASN A 72 19.06 -4.95 -6.66
CA ASN A 72 19.67 -3.82 -7.35
C ASN A 72 18.88 -3.35 -8.58
N ALA A 73 17.57 -3.56 -8.59
CA ALA A 73 16.69 -3.06 -9.64
C ALA A 73 16.57 -1.52 -9.58
N ASN A 74 16.36 -0.87 -10.72
CA ASN A 74 16.21 0.58 -10.79
C ASN A 74 14.73 0.96 -10.73
N VAL A 75 14.15 0.90 -9.54
CA VAL A 75 12.72 1.11 -9.35
C VAL A 75 12.38 2.61 -9.31
N ARG A 76 11.42 3.02 -10.12
CA ARG A 76 10.86 4.39 -10.14
C ARG A 76 9.35 4.35 -9.98
N LEU A 77 8.82 5.34 -9.25
CA LEU A 77 7.40 5.53 -9.01
C LEU A 77 6.91 6.80 -9.69
N THR A 78 5.81 6.68 -10.41
CA THR A 78 5.02 7.80 -10.94
C THR A 78 3.59 7.64 -10.47
N ALA A 79 2.91 8.70 -10.05
CA ALA A 79 1.51 8.63 -9.66
C ALA A 79 0.68 9.79 -10.23
N SER A 80 -0.56 9.48 -10.61
CA SER A 80 -1.58 10.44 -11.04
C SER A 80 -2.73 10.44 -10.04
N GLY A 81 -3.16 11.63 -9.64
CA GLY A 81 -4.22 11.82 -8.65
C GLY A 81 -5.62 11.62 -9.22
N PRO A 82 -6.64 11.63 -8.36
CA PRO A 82 -8.03 11.43 -8.76
C PRO A 82 -8.49 12.44 -9.83
N GLY A 83 -8.87 11.93 -11.01
CA GLY A 83 -9.38 12.76 -12.12
C GLY A 83 -8.29 13.42 -12.97
N SER A 84 -7.01 13.23 -12.65
CA SER A 84 -5.89 13.65 -13.49
C SER A 84 -5.45 12.51 -14.40
N GLN A 85 -5.06 12.84 -15.63
CA GLN A 85 -4.30 11.94 -16.52
C GLN A 85 -2.81 12.27 -16.52
N ASP A 86 -2.45 13.44 -15.99
CA ASP A 86 -1.06 13.89 -15.90
C ASP A 86 -0.46 13.42 -14.57
N PRO A 87 0.80 12.97 -14.57
CA PRO A 87 1.53 12.68 -13.34
C PRO A 87 1.60 13.88 -12.41
N GLU A 88 1.25 13.66 -11.15
CA GLU A 88 1.36 14.64 -10.07
C GLU A 88 2.56 14.34 -9.15
N ILE A 89 2.98 13.08 -9.11
CA ILE A 89 4.16 12.60 -8.37
C ILE A 89 5.08 11.86 -9.35
N GLY A 90 6.38 12.10 -9.25
CA GLY A 90 7.39 11.36 -9.99
C GLY A 90 7.66 11.84 -11.42
N PRO A 91 8.54 11.12 -12.17
CA PRO A 91 9.15 9.85 -11.78
C PRO A 91 10.21 10.00 -10.67
N GLU A 92 9.97 9.36 -9.53
CA GLU A 92 10.86 9.39 -8.35
C GLU A 92 11.52 8.03 -8.14
N LYS A 93 12.81 8.04 -7.80
CA LYS A 93 13.54 6.79 -7.51
C LYS A 93 13.10 6.22 -6.16
N MET A 94 12.79 4.92 -6.12
CA MET A 94 12.58 4.17 -4.88
C MET A 94 13.91 3.49 -4.48
N PRO A 95 14.68 4.03 -3.51
CA PRO A 95 15.88 3.36 -3.02
C PRO A 95 15.55 2.07 -2.27
N ASN A 96 16.53 1.16 -2.18
CA ASN A 96 16.40 -0.02 -1.34
C ASN A 96 16.18 0.35 0.14
N ASN A 97 15.38 -0.44 0.85
CA ASN A 97 15.30 -0.36 2.30
C ASN A 97 16.66 -0.76 2.92
N LEU A 98 17.07 -0.03 3.95
CA LEU A 98 18.38 -0.22 4.60
C LEU A 98 18.48 -1.54 5.38
N MET A 99 17.37 -1.99 5.97
CA MET A 99 17.29 -3.20 6.79
C MET A 99 16.96 -4.45 5.97
N ASP A 100 16.17 -4.29 4.90
CA ASP A 100 15.84 -5.36 3.94
C ASP A 100 16.00 -4.85 2.49
N PRO A 101 17.18 -5.03 1.89
CA PRO A 101 17.45 -4.58 0.53
C PRO A 101 16.63 -5.27 -0.56
N SER A 102 15.80 -6.28 -0.23
CA SER A 102 14.88 -6.90 -1.19
C SER A 102 13.64 -6.07 -1.48
N TYR A 103 13.45 -4.97 -0.76
CA TYR A 103 12.39 -3.98 -0.99
C TYR A 103 12.97 -2.62 -1.38
N TYR A 104 12.17 -1.87 -2.15
CA TYR A 104 12.42 -0.50 -2.59
C TYR A 104 11.34 0.39 -1.99
N GLU A 105 11.70 1.51 -1.38
CA GLU A 105 10.77 2.30 -0.58
C GLU A 105 10.84 3.78 -0.91
N LEU A 106 9.68 4.45 -0.88
CA LEU A 106 9.55 5.89 -1.06
C LEU A 106 8.46 6.43 -0.14
N ASN A 107 8.80 7.44 0.65
CA ASN A 107 7.83 8.23 1.38
C ASN A 107 7.52 9.48 0.57
N THR A 108 6.27 9.65 0.15
CA THR A 108 5.84 10.86 -0.57
C THR A 108 4.44 11.27 -0.14
N ALA A 109 4.12 12.55 -0.29
CA ALA A 109 2.85 13.08 0.13
C ALA A 109 1.80 12.89 -0.97
N VAL A 110 0.63 12.38 -0.59
CA VAL A 110 -0.60 12.50 -1.37
C VAL A 110 -1.45 13.60 -0.74
N ASP A 111 -2.11 14.42 -1.55
CA ASP A 111 -2.72 15.66 -1.07
C ASP A 111 -4.25 15.61 -0.93
N ARG A 112 -4.88 14.57 -1.49
CA ARG A 112 -6.35 14.40 -1.51
C ARG A 112 -6.77 12.94 -1.50
N ASP A 113 -7.95 12.71 -0.94
CA ASP A 113 -8.62 11.41 -0.97
C ASP A 113 -9.04 11.03 -2.40
N GLY A 114 -9.03 9.73 -2.71
CA GLY A 114 -9.57 9.18 -3.96
C GLY A 114 -8.72 8.07 -4.54
N ILE A 115 -9.01 7.69 -5.78
CA ILE A 115 -8.24 6.66 -6.49
C ILE A 115 -7.02 7.30 -7.12
N TRP A 116 -5.85 6.89 -6.63
CA TRP A 116 -4.55 7.22 -7.21
C TRP A 116 -4.10 6.09 -8.13
N PHE A 117 -3.64 6.44 -9.33
CA PHE A 117 -3.01 5.50 -10.24
C PHE A 117 -1.51 5.56 -10.05
N VAL A 118 -0.91 4.44 -9.62
CA VAL A 118 0.53 4.33 -9.39
C VAL A 118 1.14 3.43 -10.46
N MET A 119 2.22 3.91 -11.07
CA MET A 119 3.02 3.19 -12.03
C MET A 119 4.40 2.93 -11.45
N ILE A 120 4.85 1.67 -11.55
CA ILE A 120 6.19 1.25 -11.19
C ILE A 120 6.96 0.90 -12.47
N GLU A 121 8.10 1.56 -12.66
CA GLU A 121 9.07 1.26 -13.71
C GLU A 121 10.30 0.59 -13.09
N VAL A 122 10.86 -0.42 -13.76
CA VAL A 122 11.98 -1.24 -13.29
C VAL A 122 13.05 -1.37 -14.36
#